data_AF-A0AAV2H7Q1-F1
#
_entry.id   AF-A0AAV2H7Q1-F1
#
_cell.length_a   1.000
_cell.length_b   1.000
_cell.length_c   1.000
_cell.angle_alpha   90.00
_cell.angle_beta   90.00
_cell.angle_gamma   90.00
#
_symmetry.space_group_name_H-M   'P 1'
#
loop_
_entity.id
_entity.type
_entity.pdbx_description
1 polymer ?
#
loop_
_entity_poly.entity_id
_entity_poly.type
_entity_poly.pdbx_seq_one_letter_code
_entity_poly.pdbx_strand_id
1 'polypeptide(L)'
;MVGVYPVLIGGIILVLFEMGSSIASFVHISILDNEFGEGLNKAMDKYIEGGELKREMDSVQISFRCCGDKAYTDWFRYSWLETESVRTSGDSLKNDGKYYSDDTPFSCCDMRSPRPCIHHHVHDAKQHHLYNFNMETTLHSVGCREALMAIYGNVLLT
;
A
#
# COMPACT_ATOMS: atom_id res chain seq x y z
N MET A 1 -38.79 -45.28 -0.21
CA MET A 1 -37.39 -45.15 0.27
C MET A 1 -36.35 -45.05 -0.86
N VAL A 2 -36.66 -45.43 -2.11
CA VAL A 2 -35.68 -45.43 -3.24
C VAL A 2 -35.25 -44.03 -3.70
N GLY A 3 -36.07 -42.99 -3.51
CA GLY A 3 -35.75 -41.61 -3.95
C GLY A 3 -34.89 -40.79 -2.99
N VAL A 4 -34.68 -41.23 -1.75
CA VAL A 4 -33.97 -40.43 -0.72
C VAL A 4 -32.45 -40.53 -0.86
N TYR A 5 -31.95 -41.72 -1.20
CA TYR A 5 -30.52 -41.98 -1.36
C TYR A 5 -29.84 -41.15 -2.47
N PRO A 6 -30.37 -41.06 -3.71
CA PRO A 6 -29.77 -40.21 -4.74
C PRO A 6 -29.82 -38.72 -4.39
N VAL A 7 -30.85 -38.27 -3.66
CA VAL A 7 -30.97 -36.89 -3.19
C VAL A 7 -29.90 -36.58 -2.13
N LEU A 8 -29.65 -37.49 -1.19
CA LEU A 8 -28.59 -37.33 -0.19
C LEU A 8 -27.20 -37.31 -0.83
N ILE A 9 -26.93 -38.20 -1.78
CA ILE A 9 -25.65 -38.21 -2.52
C ILE A 9 -25.47 -36.90 -3.30
N GLY A 10 -26.50 -36.45 -4.02
CA GLY A 10 -26.46 -35.19 -4.74
C GLY A 10 -26.19 -34.00 -3.82
N GLY A 11 -26.84 -33.95 -2.65
CA GLY A 11 -26.61 -32.91 -1.65
C GLY A 11 -25.18 -32.91 -1.11
N ILE A 12 -24.61 -34.07 -0.80
CA ILE A 12 -23.22 -34.20 -0.36
C ILE A 12 -22.26 -33.70 -1.45
N ILE A 13 -22.48 -34.07 -2.70
CA ILE A 13 -21.65 -33.64 -3.83
C ILE A 13 -21.70 -32.11 -3.97
N LEU A 14 -22.88 -31.50 -3.91
CA LEU A 14 -23.03 -30.04 -3.97
C LEU A 14 -22.27 -29.35 -2.83
N VAL A 15 -22.38 -29.84 -1.60
CA VAL A 15 -21.66 -29.30 -0.45
C VAL A 15 -20.14 -29.39 -0.65
N LEU A 16 -19.64 -30.49 -1.19
CA LEU A 16 -18.20 -30.64 -1.48
C LEU A 16 -17.73 -29.67 -2.57
N PHE A 17 -18.54 -29.42 -3.59
CA PHE A 17 -18.23 -28.43 -4.62
C PHE A 17 -18.18 -27.00 -4.05
N GLU A 18 -19.14 -26.61 -3.22
CA GLU A 18 -19.17 -25.29 -2.56
C GLU A 18 -17.98 -25.10 -1.59
N MET A 19 -17.60 -26.14 -0.85
CA MET A 19 -16.39 -26.10 -0.03
C MET A 19 -15.14 -25.94 -0.89
N GLY A 20 -15.04 -26.69 -1.99
CA GLY A 20 -13.91 -26.62 -2.91
C GLY A 20 -13.76 -25.24 -3.55
N SER A 21 -14.86 -24.65 -4.03
CA SER A 21 -14.85 -23.31 -4.62
C SER A 21 -14.47 -22.25 -3.58
N SER A 22 -15.03 -22.31 -2.37
CA SER A 22 -14.72 -21.37 -1.29
C SER A 22 -13.24 -21.40 -0.91
N ILE A 23 -12.65 -22.59 -0.78
CA ILE A 23 -11.21 -22.75 -0.48
C ILE A 23 -10.37 -22.17 -1.62
N ALA A 24 -10.70 -22.48 -2.87
CA ALA A 24 -9.97 -21.98 -4.03
C ALA A 24 -10.00 -20.44 -4.08
N SER A 25 -11.18 -19.83 -3.91
CA SER A 25 -11.32 -18.37 -3.88
C SER A 25 -10.49 -17.74 -2.75
N PHE A 26 -10.52 -18.32 -1.54
CA PHE A 26 -9.72 -17.83 -0.43
C PHE A 26 -8.21 -17.89 -0.71
N VAL A 27 -7.75 -19.00 -1.31
CA VAL A 27 -6.34 -19.15 -1.72
C VAL A 27 -5.95 -18.08 -2.75
N HIS A 28 -6.76 -17.85 -3.78
CA HIS A 28 -6.48 -16.82 -4.78
C HIS A 28 -6.40 -15.41 -4.20
N ILE A 29 -7.29 -15.06 -3.28
CA ILE A 29 -7.26 -13.77 -2.57
C ILE A 29 -5.96 -13.62 -1.77
N SER A 30 -5.54 -14.68 -1.07
CA SER A 30 -4.31 -14.66 -0.27
C SER A 30 -3.04 -14.52 -1.12
N ILE A 31 -3.00 -15.17 -2.28
CA ILE A 31 -1.88 -15.06 -3.23
C ILE A 31 -1.81 -13.63 -3.75
N LEU A 32 -2.95 -13.06 -4.16
CA LEU A 32 -2.99 -11.70 -4.69
C LEU A 32 -2.50 -10.65 -3.67
N ASP A 33 -2.90 -10.78 -2.41
CA ASP A 33 -2.45 -9.89 -1.34
C ASP A 33 -0.92 -9.91 -1.17
N ASN A 34 -0.33 -11.11 -1.23
CA ASN A 34 1.11 -11.30 -1.14
C ASN A 34 1.84 -10.72 -2.36
N GLU A 35 1.34 -10.98 -3.57
CA GLU A 35 1.94 -10.46 -4.81
C GLU A 35 1.90 -8.93 -4.87
N PHE A 36 0.79 -8.32 -4.44
CA PHE A 36 0.73 -6.86 -4.31
C PHE A 36 1.74 -6.34 -3.28
N GLY A 37 1.85 -7.00 -2.13
CA GLY A 37 2.86 -6.67 -1.13
C GLY A 37 4.27 -6.73 -1.72
N GLU A 38 4.66 -7.85 -2.33
CA GLU A 38 5.99 -8.01 -2.94
C GLU A 38 6.25 -6.99 -4.05
N GLY A 39 5.28 -6.78 -4.95
CA GLY A 39 5.38 -5.80 -6.03
C GLY A 39 5.57 -4.37 -5.55
N LEU A 40 4.78 -3.94 -4.57
CA LEU A 40 4.87 -2.60 -3.97
C LEU A 40 6.20 -2.41 -3.24
N ASN A 41 6.58 -3.35 -2.37
CA ASN A 41 7.84 -3.27 -1.63
C ASN A 41 9.05 -3.21 -2.58
N LYS A 42 9.03 -3.97 -3.68
CA LYS A 42 10.07 -3.94 -4.72
C LYS A 42 10.09 -2.62 -5.49
N ALA A 43 8.93 -2.04 -5.80
CA ALA A 43 8.83 -0.74 -6.45
C ALA A 43 9.36 0.39 -5.55
N MET A 44 9.05 0.34 -4.25
CA MET A 44 9.56 1.28 -3.25
C MET A 44 11.08 1.18 -3.07
N ASP A 45 11.64 -0.04 -3.02
CA ASP A 45 13.09 -0.25 -2.90
C ASP A 45 13.87 0.35 -4.08
N LYS A 46 13.32 0.19 -5.28
CA LYS A 46 13.91 0.67 -6.53
C LYS A 46 13.50 2.09 -6.91
N TYR A 47 12.72 2.76 -6.06
CA TYR A 47 12.14 4.06 -6.40
C TYR A 47 13.20 5.14 -6.72
N ILE A 48 14.35 5.08 -6.02
CA ILE A 48 15.49 5.99 -6.24
C ILE A 48 16.16 5.79 -7.61
N GLU A 49 16.06 4.60 -8.22
CA GLU A 49 16.59 4.34 -9.56
C GLU A 49 15.83 5.16 -10.62
N GLY A 50 14.63 5.64 -10.30
CA GLY A 50 13.82 6.48 -11.17
C GLY A 50 13.17 5.71 -12.31
N GLY A 51 13.08 6.35 -13.49
CA GLY A 51 12.57 5.73 -14.71
C GLY A 51 11.09 5.35 -14.67
N GLU A 52 10.76 4.24 -15.35
CA GLU A 52 9.39 3.73 -15.49
C GLU A 52 8.81 3.26 -14.15
N LEU A 53 9.59 2.53 -13.35
CA LEU A 53 9.11 1.97 -12.08
C LEU A 53 8.69 3.05 -11.08
N LYS A 54 9.44 4.17 -11.02
CA LYS A 54 9.05 5.36 -10.25
C LYS A 54 7.71 5.92 -10.74
N ARG A 55 7.53 6.06 -12.06
CA ARG A 55 6.30 6.59 -12.65
C ARG A 55 5.09 5.68 -12.39
N GLU A 56 5.28 4.38 -12.49
CA GLU A 56 4.23 3.40 -12.19
C GLU A 56 3.87 3.43 -10.69
N MET A 57 4.86 3.48 -9.80
CA MET A 57 4.60 3.64 -8.36
C MET A 57 3.85 4.94 -8.05
N ASP A 58 4.28 6.07 -8.64
CA ASP A 58 3.60 7.35 -8.49
C ASP A 58 2.17 7.29 -9.04
N SER A 59 1.97 6.65 -10.19
CA SER A 59 0.67 6.44 -10.83
C SER A 59 -0.27 5.62 -9.94
N VAL A 60 0.22 4.54 -9.33
CA VAL A 60 -0.55 3.71 -8.39
C VAL A 60 -0.98 4.53 -7.18
N GLN A 61 -0.06 5.23 -6.53
CA GLN A 61 -0.37 6.04 -5.33
C GLN A 61 -1.42 7.12 -5.62
N ILE A 62 -1.29 7.83 -6.75
CA ILE A 62 -2.22 8.89 -7.15
C ILE A 62 -3.58 8.31 -7.58
N SER A 63 -3.58 7.30 -8.45
CA SER A 63 -4.80 6.76 -9.06
C SER A 63 -5.68 6.04 -8.03
N PHE A 64 -5.05 5.33 -7.10
CA PHE A 64 -5.74 4.55 -6.07
C PHE A 64 -5.81 5.25 -4.72
N ARG A 65 -5.31 6.49 -4.62
CA ARG A 65 -5.44 7.36 -3.44
C ARG A 65 -4.90 6.70 -2.18
N CYS A 66 -3.70 6.14 -2.34
CA CYS A 66 -3.02 5.34 -1.33
C CYS A 66 -1.56 5.79 -1.21
N CYS A 67 -0.89 5.40 -0.14
CA CYS A 67 0.54 5.68 0.02
C CYS A 67 1.26 4.55 0.76
N GLY A 68 2.42 4.16 0.22
CA GLY A 68 3.21 3.03 0.72
C GLY A 68 2.52 1.69 0.51
N ASP A 69 3.08 0.63 1.10
CA ASP A 69 2.49 -0.72 1.06
C ASP A 69 1.25 -0.78 1.97
N LYS A 70 1.46 -0.51 3.26
CA LYS A 70 0.45 -0.53 4.32
C LYS A 70 0.10 0.86 4.81
N ALA A 71 1.06 1.78 4.81
CA ALA A 71 0.87 3.16 5.18
C ALA A 71 1.97 4.06 4.62
N TYR A 72 1.73 5.37 4.62
CA TYR A 72 2.71 6.36 4.17
C TYR A 72 4.05 6.29 4.93
N THR A 73 4.01 5.87 6.20
CA THR A 73 5.19 5.71 7.05
C THR A 73 6.16 4.63 6.57
N ASP A 74 5.73 3.75 5.66
CA ASP A 74 6.60 2.73 5.08
C ASP A 74 7.76 3.36 4.31
N TRP A 75 7.53 4.52 3.67
CA TRP A 75 8.56 5.28 2.96
C TRP A 75 9.75 5.68 3.84
N PHE A 76 9.54 5.85 5.14
CA PHE A 76 10.61 6.25 6.07
C PHE A 76 11.64 5.15 6.30
N ARG A 77 11.31 3.92 5.90
CA ARG A 77 12.20 2.76 5.97
C ARG A 77 12.97 2.52 4.67
N TYR A 78 12.74 3.33 3.65
CA TYR A 78 13.44 3.25 2.37
C TYR A 78 14.39 4.44 2.20
N SER A 79 15.57 4.19 1.66
CA SER A 79 16.52 5.26 1.32
C SER A 79 16.27 5.73 -0.11
N TRP A 80 15.11 6.36 -0.32
CA TRP A 80 14.61 6.69 -1.65
C TRP A 80 15.00 8.10 -2.12
N LEU A 81 15.70 8.88 -1.29
CA LEU A 81 16.17 10.23 -1.58
C LEU A 81 17.64 10.22 -2.03
N GLU A 82 17.96 11.02 -3.04
CA GLU A 82 19.33 11.20 -3.53
C GLU A 82 20.23 11.87 -2.47
N THR A 83 21.44 11.36 -2.29
CA THR A 83 22.40 11.87 -1.29
C THR A 83 22.74 13.36 -1.47
N GLU A 84 22.59 13.93 -2.66
CA GLU A 84 22.85 15.36 -2.89
C GLU A 84 21.75 16.28 -2.33
N SER A 85 20.48 15.89 -2.38
CA SER A 85 19.38 16.67 -1.79
C SER A 85 19.41 16.65 -0.25
N VAL A 86 19.97 15.56 0.28
CA VAL A 86 20.15 15.25 1.71
C VAL A 86 21.20 16.12 2.41
N ARG A 87 22.26 16.55 1.72
CA ARG A 87 23.39 17.30 2.32
C ARG A 87 22.97 18.62 2.97
N THR A 88 21.79 19.11 2.66
CA THR A 88 21.21 20.37 3.16
C THR A 88 20.47 20.21 4.49
N SER A 89 20.05 18.99 4.83
CA SER A 89 19.22 18.68 6.00
C SER A 89 20.10 18.05 7.07
N GLY A 90 20.62 18.86 8.00
CA GLY A 90 21.62 18.46 8.99
C GLY A 90 21.15 17.47 10.07
N ASP A 91 20.04 16.75 9.88
CA ASP A 91 19.27 16.11 10.97
C ASP A 91 18.93 14.63 10.72
N SER A 92 19.75 13.91 9.96
CA SER A 92 19.39 12.56 9.52
C SER A 92 20.41 11.49 9.87
N LEU A 93 19.88 10.38 10.38
CA LEU A 93 20.63 9.22 10.84
C LEU A 93 21.30 8.51 9.67
N LYS A 94 22.61 8.73 9.55
CA LYS A 94 23.49 8.04 8.62
C LYS A 94 23.78 6.63 9.15
N ASN A 95 23.01 5.64 8.71
CA ASN A 95 23.34 4.22 8.90
C ASN A 95 23.84 3.67 7.55
N ASP A 96 25.07 3.13 7.52
CA ASP A 96 25.68 2.49 6.33
C ASP A 96 25.70 3.33 5.03
N GLY A 97 25.63 4.66 5.14
CA GLY A 97 25.64 5.56 3.98
C GLY A 97 24.30 5.70 3.26
N LYS A 98 23.22 5.12 3.82
CA LYS A 98 21.83 5.31 3.37
C LYS A 98 21.15 6.40 4.20
N TYR A 99 20.23 7.14 3.57
CA TYR A 99 19.51 8.26 4.20
C TYR A 99 18.06 7.87 4.42
N TYR A 100 17.62 7.95 5.67
CA TYR A 100 16.23 7.74 6.06
C TYR A 100 15.69 9.07 6.55
N SER A 101 14.51 9.44 6.08
CA SER A 101 13.84 10.66 6.48
C SER A 101 12.35 10.43 6.64
N ASP A 102 11.75 11.33 7.39
CA ASP A 102 10.32 11.43 7.64
C ASP A 102 9.60 12.10 6.46
N ASP A 103 9.94 11.63 5.26
CA ASP A 103 9.51 12.17 3.98
C ASP A 103 8.81 11.08 3.17
N THR A 104 7.84 11.49 2.36
CA THR A 104 7.18 10.66 1.37
C THR A 104 7.27 11.28 -0.03
N PRO A 105 7.12 10.49 -1.10
CA PRO A 105 6.94 11.03 -2.44
C PRO A 105 5.74 11.97 -2.53
N PHE A 106 5.79 12.90 -3.49
CA PHE A 106 4.66 13.82 -3.77
C PHE A 106 3.38 13.08 -4.16
N SER A 107 3.49 11.87 -4.73
CA SER A 107 2.37 11.03 -5.15
C SER A 107 1.53 10.52 -3.98
N CYS A 108 2.02 10.64 -2.74
CA CYS A 108 1.26 10.34 -1.53
C CYS A 108 0.32 11.46 -1.08
N CYS A 109 0.38 12.64 -1.68
CA CYS A 109 -0.41 13.79 -1.28
C CYS A 109 -1.90 13.61 -1.56
N ASP A 110 -2.74 13.84 -0.54
CA ASP A 110 -4.19 13.86 -0.71
C ASP A 110 -4.68 15.23 -1.16
N MET A 111 -5.15 15.31 -2.40
CA MET A 111 -5.74 16.53 -2.97
C MET A 111 -7.01 17.01 -2.24
N ARG A 112 -7.63 16.17 -1.40
CA ARG A 112 -8.78 16.56 -0.56
C ARG A 112 -8.38 17.30 0.70
N SER A 113 -7.09 17.29 1.04
CA SER A 113 -6.58 18.04 2.18
C SER A 113 -6.92 19.53 2.05
N PRO A 114 -7.45 20.18 3.09
CA PRO A 114 -7.80 21.61 3.05
C PRO A 114 -6.58 22.54 3.05
N ARG A 115 -5.37 21.97 3.16
CA ARG A 115 -4.10 22.69 3.23
C ARG A 115 -3.10 22.14 2.20
N PRO A 116 -2.07 22.91 1.82
CA PRO A 116 -0.96 22.40 1.02
C PRO A 116 -0.38 21.12 1.60
N CYS A 117 -0.02 20.19 0.73
CA CYS A 117 0.50 18.89 1.15
C CYS A 117 1.84 19.02 1.87
N ILE A 118 1.93 18.42 3.05
CA ILE A 118 3.14 18.23 3.84
C ILE A 118 3.59 16.79 3.65
N HIS A 119 4.56 16.60 2.77
CA HIS A 119 5.18 15.31 2.48
C HIS A 119 6.68 15.28 2.82
N HIS A 120 7.19 16.37 3.41
CA HIS A 120 8.53 16.48 3.95
C HIS A 120 8.48 16.82 5.44
N HIS A 121 9.30 16.16 6.24
CA HIS A 121 9.34 16.30 7.70
C HIS A 121 7.93 16.20 8.32
N VAL A 122 7.19 15.16 7.94
CA VAL A 122 5.74 15.01 8.21
C VAL A 122 5.40 15.10 9.70
N HIS A 123 6.28 14.63 10.58
CA HIS A 123 6.11 14.62 12.02
C HIS A 123 6.91 15.73 12.73
N ASP A 124 7.50 16.68 12.01
CA ASP A 124 8.21 17.83 12.61
C ASP A 124 7.27 19.00 12.91
N ALA A 125 6.74 19.00 14.14
CA ALA A 125 5.88 20.07 14.65
C ALA A 125 6.61 21.43 14.80
N LYS A 126 7.94 21.47 14.78
CA LYS A 126 8.70 22.73 14.84
C LYS A 126 8.77 23.39 13.48
N GLN A 127 8.81 22.62 12.39
CA GLN A 127 8.74 23.16 11.05
C GLN A 127 7.29 23.50 10.65
N HIS A 128 6.33 22.71 11.12
CA HIS A 128 4.92 22.84 10.74
C HIS A 128 4.03 23.24 11.93
N HIS A 129 4.21 24.46 12.45
CA HIS A 129 3.51 24.94 13.65
C HIS A 129 1.97 24.89 13.61
N LEU A 130 1.37 24.96 12.43
CA LEU A 130 -0.09 24.93 12.23
C LEU A 130 -0.61 23.53 11.83
N TYR A 131 0.24 22.52 11.90
CA TYR A 131 -0.07 21.15 11.50
C TYR A 131 0.10 20.21 12.68
N ASN A 132 -0.97 19.48 12.98
CA ASN A 132 -0.92 18.42 13.97
C ASN A 132 -1.11 17.06 13.29
N PHE A 133 0.01 16.40 13.00
CA PHE A 133 0.05 15.06 12.41
C PHE A 133 -0.75 14.00 13.19
N ASN A 134 -1.03 14.21 14.48
CA ASN A 134 -1.85 13.29 15.27
C ASN A 134 -3.35 13.45 15.04
N MET A 135 -3.79 14.61 14.55
CA MET A 135 -5.20 14.94 14.35
C MET A 135 -5.60 14.88 12.88
N GLU A 136 -4.68 15.24 11.98
CA GLU A 136 -4.92 15.31 10.56
C GLU A 136 -3.63 15.01 9.79
N THR A 137 -3.76 14.40 8.62
CA THR A 137 -2.65 14.20 7.67
C THR A 137 -3.03 14.79 6.33
N THR A 138 -2.04 15.29 5.59
CA THR A 138 -2.22 15.74 4.21
C THR A 138 -1.89 14.65 3.18
N LEU A 139 -1.57 13.45 3.66
CA LEU A 139 -1.20 12.30 2.86
C LEU A 139 -2.33 11.27 2.85
N HIS A 140 -2.34 10.41 1.85
CA HIS A 140 -3.18 9.23 1.87
C HIS A 140 -2.81 8.31 3.04
N SER A 141 -3.74 8.10 3.97
CA SER A 141 -3.54 7.24 5.14
C SER A 141 -3.72 5.75 4.83
N VAL A 142 -4.41 5.43 3.72
CA VAL A 142 -4.66 4.06 3.27
C VAL A 142 -3.44 3.54 2.51
N GLY A 143 -2.98 2.33 2.82
CA GLY A 143 -1.89 1.66 2.11
C GLY A 143 -2.32 1.16 0.73
N CYS A 144 -1.37 1.13 -0.23
CA CYS A 144 -1.71 0.71 -1.59
C CYS A 144 -2.06 -0.77 -1.69
N ARG A 145 -1.54 -1.64 -0.82
CA ARG A 145 -1.95 -3.04 -0.80
C ARG A 145 -3.42 -3.18 -0.43
N GLU A 146 -3.89 -2.44 0.56
CA GLU A 146 -5.31 -2.41 0.92
C GLU A 146 -6.17 -1.82 -0.20
N ALA A 147 -5.77 -0.70 -0.78
CA ALA A 147 -6.52 -0.05 -1.86
C ALA A 147 -6.64 -0.93 -3.12
N LEU A 148 -5.56 -1.60 -3.51
CA LEU A 148 -5.55 -2.54 -4.63
C LEU A 148 -6.38 -3.78 -4.31
N MET A 149 -6.27 -4.35 -3.10
CA MET A 149 -7.11 -5.47 -2.67
C MET A 149 -8.60 -5.10 -2.62
N ALA A 150 -8.95 -3.88 -2.23
CA ALA A 150 -10.34 -3.43 -2.25
C ALA A 150 -10.91 -3.35 -3.68
N ILE A 151 -10.08 -3.09 -4.69
CA ILE A 151 -10.53 -2.98 -6.08
C ILE A 151 -10.54 -4.35 -6.76
N TYR A 152 -9.41 -5.04 -6.74
CA TYR A 152 -9.24 -6.32 -7.43
C TYR A 152 -9.85 -7.49 -6.65
N GLY A 153 -9.86 -7.42 -5.31
CA GLY A 153 -10.53 -8.41 -4.46
C GLY A 153 -12.05 -8.37 -4.63
N ASN A 154 -12.65 -7.20 -4.84
CA ASN A 154 -14.09 -7.10 -5.13
C ASN A 154 -14.45 -7.74 -6.48
N VAL A 155 -13.58 -7.65 -7.49
CA VAL A 155 -13.77 -8.33 -8.78
C VAL A 155 -13.69 -9.86 -8.62
N LEU A 156 -12.87 -10.37 -7.71
CA LEU A 156 -12.77 -11.80 -7.42
C LEU A 156 -13.93 -12.34 -6.56
N LEU A 157 -14.66 -11.46 -5.88
CA LEU A 157 -15.77 -11.79 -4.98
C LEU A 157 -17.17 -11.57 -5.60
N THR A 158 -17.25 -11.04 -6.82
CA THR A 158 -18.47 -10.92 -7.65
C THR A 158 -18.53 -11.99 -8.71
#